data_AF-A0A958WWQ8-F1
#
_entry.id   AF-A0A958WWQ8-F1
#
_cell.length_a   1.000
_cell.length_b   1.000
_cell.length_c   1.000
_cell.angle_alpha   90.00
_cell.angle_beta   90.00
_cell.angle_gamma   90.00
#
_symmetry.space_group_name_H-M   'P 1'
#
loop_
_entity.id
_entity.type
_entity.pdbx_description
1 polymer ?
#
loop_
_entity_poly.entity_id
_entity_poly.type
_entity_poly.pdbx_seq_one_letter_code
_entity_poly.pdbx_strand_id
1 'polypeptide(L)'
;MKSENPSMEEGRKLLGFAAEEINRAQEDVVNYLVCHNTRSAIVHFLQCFLLKYNESANDEAVDILLGKCRKLDDRFSHVDLSAIVCSKSAIAQNDCYCLDMTKLQGCIKTAQQIERMVSSVVPAY
;
A
#
# COMPACT_ATOMS: atom_id res chain seq x y z
N MET A 1 -13.42 -15.89 0.69
CA MET A 1 -12.54 -15.08 -0.17
C MET A 1 -11.19 -15.77 -0.21
N LYS A 2 -10.65 -16.07 -1.39
CA LYS A 2 -9.31 -16.67 -1.50
C LYS A 2 -8.31 -15.59 -1.08
N SER A 3 -7.43 -15.88 -0.13
CA SER A 3 -6.25 -15.06 0.12
C SER A 3 -5.40 -15.12 -1.16
N GLU A 4 -5.41 -14.06 -1.96
CA GLU A 4 -4.45 -13.95 -3.05
C GLU A 4 -3.06 -13.93 -2.43
N ASN A 5 -2.16 -14.76 -2.95
CA ASN A 5 -0.80 -14.80 -2.46
C ASN A 5 -0.14 -13.44 -2.73
N PRO A 6 0.56 -12.84 -1.76
CA PRO A 6 1.20 -11.55 -1.96
C PRO A 6 2.24 -11.64 -3.07
N SER A 7 2.04 -10.84 -4.11
CA SER A 7 2.90 -10.75 -5.30
C SER A 7 3.32 -9.31 -5.56
N MET A 8 4.62 -9.12 -5.83
CA MET A 8 5.19 -7.85 -6.26
C MET A 8 4.64 -7.41 -7.62
N GLU A 9 4.35 -8.36 -8.51
CA GLU A 9 3.74 -8.06 -9.81
C GLU A 9 2.35 -7.47 -9.64
N GLU A 10 1.54 -8.09 -8.77
CA GLU A 10 0.18 -7.62 -8.50
C GLU A 10 0.19 -6.24 -7.82
N GLY A 11 1.07 -6.04 -6.83
CA GLY A 11 1.25 -4.73 -6.21
C GLY A 11 1.64 -3.65 -7.21
N ARG A 12 2.51 -3.96 -8.19
CA ARG A 12 2.88 -3.01 -9.26
C ARG A 12 1.74 -2.73 -10.22
N LYS A 13 0.93 -3.74 -10.59
CA LYS A 13 -0.26 -3.54 -11.43
C LYS A 13 -1.24 -2.59 -10.76
N LEU A 14 -1.57 -2.84 -9.50
CA LEU A 14 -2.47 -2.01 -8.70
C LEU A 14 -1.96 -0.56 -8.57
N LEU A 15 -0.66 -0.40 -8.29
CA LEU A 15 -0.04 0.93 -8.21
C LEU A 15 -0.04 1.65 -9.57
N GLY A 16 0.19 0.92 -10.66
CA GLY A 16 0.10 1.44 -12.03
C GLY A 16 -1.29 1.97 -12.35
N PHE A 17 -2.33 1.18 -12.08
CA PHE A 17 -3.72 1.61 -12.25
C PHE A 17 -4.04 2.86 -11.43
N ALA A 18 -3.63 2.91 -10.16
CA ALA A 18 -3.83 4.09 -9.33
C ALA A 18 -3.15 5.35 -9.90
N ALA A 19 -1.95 5.21 -10.45
CA ALA A 19 -1.19 6.31 -11.05
C ALA A 19 -1.75 6.79 -12.39
N GLU A 20 -2.37 5.91 -13.17
CA GLU A 20 -3.06 6.27 -14.41
C GLU A 20 -4.39 6.98 -14.12
N GLU A 21 -5.17 6.44 -13.19
CA GLU A 21 -6.52 6.93 -12.87
C GLU A 21 -6.51 8.29 -12.16
N ILE A 22 -5.47 8.62 -11.38
CA ILE A 22 -5.41 9.90 -10.65
C ILE A 22 -5.38 11.15 -11.56
N ASN A 23 -5.10 10.99 -12.86
CA ASN A 23 -5.10 12.07 -13.84
C ASN A 23 -6.41 12.18 -14.64
N ARG A 24 -7.37 11.28 -14.41
CA ARG A 24 -8.67 11.28 -15.08
C ARG A 24 -9.65 12.22 -14.38
N ALA A 25 -10.79 12.49 -15.03
CA ALA A 25 -11.83 13.38 -14.50
C ALA A 25 -12.21 12.99 -13.05
N GLN A 26 -12.34 13.99 -12.20
CA GLN A 26 -12.53 13.81 -10.75
C GLN A 26 -13.97 13.36 -10.44
N GLU A 27 -14.18 12.05 -10.48
CA GLU A 27 -15.39 11.41 -9.98
C GLU A 27 -15.08 10.69 -8.67
N ASP A 28 -16.03 10.68 -7.73
CA ASP A 28 -15.84 10.02 -6.42
C ASP A 28 -15.48 8.53 -6.56
N VAL A 29 -15.96 7.89 -7.63
CA VAL A 29 -15.61 6.50 -7.99
C VAL A 29 -14.13 6.37 -8.34
N VAL A 30 -13.55 7.33 -9.06
CA VAL A 30 -12.13 7.34 -9.41
C VAL A 30 -11.28 7.51 -8.15
N ASN A 31 -11.66 8.42 -7.27
CA ASN A 31 -10.95 8.65 -5.99
C ASN A 31 -10.96 7.40 -5.11
N TYR A 32 -12.10 6.73 -5.01
CA TYR A 32 -12.23 5.45 -4.31
C TYR A 32 -11.28 4.40 -4.90
N LEU A 33 -11.30 4.21 -6.22
CA LEU A 33 -10.46 3.21 -6.91
C LEU A 33 -8.97 3.49 -6.71
N VAL A 34 -8.54 4.74 -6.86
CA VAL A 34 -7.15 5.16 -6.62
C VAL A 34 -6.75 4.84 -5.17
N CYS A 35 -7.60 5.17 -4.20
CA CYS A 35 -7.34 4.90 -2.78
C CYS A 35 -7.24 3.40 -2.50
N HIS A 36 -8.21 2.62 -2.99
CA HIS A 36 -8.27 1.18 -2.80
C HIS A 36 -7.04 0.49 -3.41
N ASN A 37 -6.75 0.76 -4.68
CA ASN A 37 -5.63 0.15 -5.40
C ASN A 37 -4.28 0.52 -4.78
N THR A 38 -4.11 1.78 -4.35
CA THR A 38 -2.87 2.21 -3.68
C THR A 38 -2.68 1.48 -2.35
N ARG A 39 -3.74 1.33 -1.56
CA ARG A 39 -3.67 0.60 -0.28
C ARG A 39 -3.35 -0.88 -0.49
N SER A 40 -4.02 -1.53 -1.45
CA SER A 40 -3.78 -2.92 -1.80
C SER A 40 -2.35 -3.14 -2.30
N ALA A 41 -1.80 -2.23 -3.11
CA ALA A 41 -0.41 -2.28 -3.55
C ALA A 41 0.58 -2.25 -2.36
N ILE A 42 0.35 -1.36 -1.39
CA ILE A 42 1.19 -1.27 -0.18
C ILE A 42 1.14 -2.58 0.61
N VAL A 43 -0.05 -3.15 0.82
CA VAL A 43 -0.20 -4.45 1.50
C VAL A 43 0.64 -5.52 0.80
N HIS A 44 0.51 -5.64 -0.52
CA HIS A 44 1.29 -6.60 -1.32
C HIS A 44 2.80 -6.43 -1.14
N PHE A 45 3.31 -5.20 -1.22
CA PHE A 45 4.76 -4.97 -1.07
C PHE A 45 5.27 -5.32 0.32
N LEU A 46 4.56 -4.91 1.38
CA LEU A 46 4.95 -5.23 2.75
C LEU A 46 4.89 -6.74 3.01
N GLN A 47 3.84 -7.42 2.53
CA GLN A 47 3.72 -8.87 2.64
C GLN A 47 4.83 -9.60 1.89
N CYS A 48 5.17 -9.18 0.66
CA CYS A 48 6.29 -9.76 -0.09
C CYS A 48 7.62 -9.59 0.64
N PHE A 49 7.85 -8.42 1.25
CA PHE A 49 9.02 -8.20 2.08
C PHE A 49 9.05 -9.16 3.28
N LEU A 50 7.95 -9.25 4.04
CA LEU A 50 7.87 -10.15 5.20
C LEU A 50 8.05 -11.63 4.84
N LEU A 51 7.47 -12.06 3.72
CA LEU A 51 7.66 -13.42 3.21
C LEU A 51 9.14 -13.75 2.95
N LYS A 52 9.94 -12.78 2.48
CA LYS A 52 11.39 -12.99 2.27
C LYS A 52 12.12 -13.35 3.58
N TYR A 53 11.60 -12.91 4.71
CA TYR A 53 12.13 -13.19 6.05
C TYR A 53 11.36 -14.31 6.78
N ASN A 54 10.46 -15.03 6.08
CA ASN A 54 9.57 -16.05 6.65
C ASN A 54 8.66 -15.52 7.78
N GLU A 55 8.34 -14.23 7.77
CA GLU A 55 7.39 -13.63 8.70
C GLU A 55 5.96 -13.79 8.18
N SER A 56 5.05 -14.19 9.07
CA SER A 56 3.62 -14.27 8.75
C SER A 56 3.03 -12.87 8.58
N ALA A 57 2.23 -12.68 7.53
CA ALA A 57 1.70 -11.37 7.15
C ALA A 57 0.26 -11.41 6.61
N ASN A 58 -0.41 -12.56 6.72
CA ASN A 58 -1.74 -12.76 6.12
C ASN A 58 -2.83 -12.08 6.95
N ASP A 59 -3.76 -11.40 6.27
CA ASP A 59 -4.95 -10.75 6.84
C ASP A 59 -4.68 -9.67 7.90
N GLU A 60 -3.46 -9.12 7.91
CA GLU A 60 -3.06 -8.05 8.84
C GLU A 60 -3.28 -6.66 8.24
N ALA A 61 -3.56 -5.70 9.12
CA ALA A 61 -3.67 -4.30 8.74
C ALA A 61 -2.31 -3.70 8.34
N VAL A 62 -2.32 -2.70 7.46
CA VAL A 62 -1.11 -2.06 6.88
C VAL A 62 -0.14 -1.54 7.96
N ASP A 63 -0.66 -1.01 9.06
CA ASP A 63 0.12 -0.53 10.19
C ASP A 63 0.85 -1.67 10.93
N ILE A 64 0.20 -2.82 11.10
CA ILE A 64 0.80 -4.03 11.66
C ILE A 64 1.91 -4.54 10.74
N LEU A 65 1.62 -4.66 9.44
CA LEU A 65 2.58 -5.08 8.42
C LEU A 65 3.83 -4.17 8.40
N LEU A 66 3.63 -2.86 8.40
CA LEU A 66 4.73 -1.90 8.44
C LEU A 66 5.51 -2.00 9.75
N GLY A 67 4.82 -2.18 10.87
CA GLY A 67 5.44 -2.38 12.17
C GLY A 67 6.39 -3.59 12.19
N LYS A 68 6.04 -4.68 11.50
CA LYS A 68 6.93 -5.84 11.32
C LYS A 68 8.10 -5.51 10.39
N CYS A 69 7.86 -4.85 9.26
CA CYS A 69 8.93 -4.46 8.34
C CYS A 69 9.98 -3.58 9.02
N ARG A 70 9.56 -2.63 9.87
CA ARG A 70 10.44 -1.77 10.67
C ARG A 70 11.34 -2.53 11.64
N LYS A 71 10.91 -3.69 12.15
CA LYS A 71 11.74 -4.53 13.03
C LYS A 71 12.83 -5.28 12.26
N LEU A 72 12.64 -5.48 10.96
CA LEU A 72 13.57 -6.22 10.09
C LEU A 72 14.52 -5.29 9.33
N ASP A 73 14.06 -4.08 8.98
CA ASP A 73 14.83 -3.12 8.19
C ASP A 73 14.45 -1.67 8.55
N ASP A 74 15.43 -0.94 9.08
CA ASP A 74 15.26 0.43 9.56
C ASP A 74 14.85 1.43 8.47
N ARG A 75 15.02 1.10 7.18
CA ARG A 75 14.57 1.97 6.08
C ARG A 75 13.06 2.21 6.14
N PHE A 76 12.29 1.25 6.68
CA PHE A 76 10.84 1.39 6.87
C PHE A 76 10.44 2.34 8.01
N SER A 77 11.38 2.77 8.85
CA SER A 77 11.11 3.77 9.90
C SER A 77 10.82 5.15 9.33
N HIS A 78 11.29 5.42 8.11
CA HIS A 78 11.01 6.66 7.36
C HIS A 78 9.70 6.63 6.56
N VAL A 79 8.97 5.50 6.57
CA VAL A 79 7.68 5.39 5.90
C VAL A 79 6.61 5.96 6.83
N ASP A 80 5.97 7.04 6.41
CA ASP A 80 4.85 7.64 7.12
C ASP A 80 3.52 7.18 6.51
N LEU A 81 2.70 6.51 7.32
CA LEU A 81 1.35 6.08 6.94
C LEU A 81 0.31 7.16 7.16
N SER A 82 0.63 8.30 7.78
CA SER A 82 -0.32 9.40 8.01
C SER A 82 -0.99 9.88 6.72
N ALA A 83 -0.28 9.79 5.60
CA ALA A 83 -0.80 10.08 4.27
C ALA A 83 -1.88 9.09 3.81
N ILE A 84 -1.81 7.83 4.27
CA ILE A 84 -2.67 6.70 3.89
C ILE A 84 -3.86 6.53 4.85
N VAL A 85 -3.81 7.14 6.04
CA VAL A 85 -4.93 7.13 6.99
C VAL A 85 -6.01 8.12 6.54
N CYS A 86 -6.92 7.62 5.72
CA CYS A 86 -8.08 8.36 5.20
C CYS A 86 -9.26 8.41 6.17
N SER A 87 -9.06 8.75 7.45
CA SER A 87 -10.08 9.37 8.33
C SER A 87 -9.45 9.72 9.69
N LYS A 88 -9.91 10.80 10.32
CA LYS A 88 -9.55 11.12 11.72
C LYS A 88 -10.25 10.18 12.74
N SER A 89 -11.00 9.17 12.29
CA SER A 89 -11.71 8.24 13.16
C SER A 89 -12.13 6.97 12.41
N ALA A 90 -11.27 5.96 12.34
CA ALA A 90 -11.66 4.55 12.37
C ALA A 90 -10.43 3.66 12.21
N ILE A 91 -9.97 3.15 13.35
CA ILE A 91 -9.09 2.00 13.50
C ILE A 91 -9.79 0.68 13.09
N ALA A 92 -11.01 0.74 12.54
CA ALA A 92 -11.73 -0.42 12.07
C ALA A 92 -12.75 0.00 11.00
N GLN A 93 -12.38 -0.09 9.72
CA GLN A 93 -13.28 -0.51 8.62
C GLN A 93 -12.58 -0.40 7.26
N ASN A 94 -12.86 -1.38 6.42
CA ASN A 94 -12.31 -1.56 5.07
C ASN A 94 -12.83 -0.50 4.05
N ASP A 95 -13.71 0.40 4.50
CA ASP A 95 -14.48 1.32 3.65
C ASP A 95 -14.03 2.80 3.77
N CYS A 96 -12.92 3.08 4.47
CA CYS A 96 -12.38 4.44 4.53
C CYS A 96 -11.54 4.75 3.27
N TYR A 97 -11.97 5.75 2.49
CA TYR A 97 -11.24 6.26 1.32
C TYR A 97 -11.09 7.78 1.35
N CYS A 98 -10.02 8.28 0.73
CA CYS A 98 -9.76 9.71 0.60
C CYS A 98 -10.42 10.26 -0.66
N LEU A 99 -11.13 11.39 -0.53
CA LEU A 99 -11.59 12.22 -1.67
C LEU A 99 -10.62 13.38 -1.98
N ASP A 100 -9.62 13.60 -1.12
CA ASP A 100 -8.63 14.66 -1.28
C ASP A 100 -7.50 14.21 -2.22
N MET A 101 -7.42 14.84 -3.40
CA MET A 101 -6.42 14.54 -4.42
C MET A 101 -4.97 14.72 -3.95
N THR A 102 -4.72 15.70 -3.07
CA THR A 102 -3.37 15.93 -2.53
C THR A 102 -2.95 14.76 -1.65
N LYS A 103 -3.91 14.23 -0.86
CA LYS A 103 -3.69 13.03 -0.06
C LYS A 103 -3.51 11.79 -0.93
N LEU A 104 -4.33 11.60 -1.96
CA LEU A 104 -4.21 10.48 -2.89
C LEU A 104 -2.84 10.47 -3.59
N GLN A 105 -2.35 11.64 -4.06
CA GLN A 105 -1.01 11.76 -4.60
C GLN A 105 0.07 11.43 -3.56
N GLY A 106 -0.13 11.83 -2.31
CA GLY A 106 0.72 11.43 -1.18
C GLY A 106 0.77 9.91 -1.00
N CYS A 107 -0.39 9.24 -1.00
CA CYS A 107 -0.48 7.78 -0.91
C CYS A 107 0.30 7.09 -2.02
N ILE A 108 0.15 7.55 -3.27
CA ILE A 108 0.87 6.98 -4.42
C ILE A 108 2.38 7.14 -4.25
N LYS A 109 2.85 8.32 -3.81
CA LYS A 109 4.28 8.55 -3.55
C LYS A 109 4.82 7.64 -2.45
N THR A 110 4.08 7.44 -1.37
CA THR A 110 4.45 6.51 -0.30
C THR A 110 4.49 5.07 -0.81
N ALA A 111 3.50 4.65 -1.61
CA ALA A 111 3.48 3.32 -2.20
C ALA A 111 4.68 3.08 -3.13
N GLN A 112 5.04 4.06 -3.96
CA GLN A 112 6.23 4.01 -4.82
C GLN A 112 7.53 3.96 -4.00
N GLN A 113 7.60 4.65 -2.86
CA GLN A 113 8.75 4.57 -1.96
C GLN A 113 8.91 3.18 -1.37
N ILE A 114 7.81 2.58 -0.89
CA ILE A 114 7.80 1.21 -0.35
C ILE A 114 8.19 0.22 -1.44
N GLU A 115 7.63 0.33 -2.65
CA GLU A 115 7.99 -0.53 -3.79
C GLU A 115 9.49 -0.52 -4.05
N ARG A 116 10.12 0.66 -4.11
CA ARG A 116 11.58 0.78 -4.32
C ARG A 116 12.39 0.13 -3.19
N MET A 117 11.94 0.28 -1.94
CA MET A 117 12.59 -0.35 -0.79
C MET A 117 12.53 -1.88 -0.90
N VAL A 118 11.36 -2.43 -1.24
CA VAL A 118 11.16 -3.88 -1.34
C VAL A 118 11.83 -4.47 -2.58
N SER A 119 11.76 -3.80 -3.74
CA SER A 119 12.39 -4.24 -4.99
C SER A 119 13.92 -4.35 -4.90
N SER A 120 14.56 -3.62 -3.98
CA SER A 120 15.99 -3.79 -3.68
C SER A 120 16.34 -5.14 -3.00
N VAL A 121 15.34 -5.83 -2.45
CA VAL A 121 15.48 -7.07 -1.66
C VAL A 121 14.78 -8.25 -2.32
N VAL A 122 13.65 -8.00 -2.98
CA VAL A 122 12.82 -9.00 -3.67
C VAL A 122 12.69 -8.59 -5.15
N PRO A 123 13.54 -9.13 -6.05
CA PRO A 123 13.42 -8.88 -7.47
C PRO A 123 12.11 -9.47 -8.00
N ALA A 124 11.53 -8.79 -8.99
CA ALA A 124 10.45 -9.35 -9.80
C ALA A 124 10.99 -10.54 -10.61
N TYR A 125 10.51 -11.74 -10.35
CA TYR A 125 10.69 -12.90 -11.23
C TYR A 125 9.34 -13.30 -11.80
#